data_AF-A0A1F9MDW6-F1
#
_entry.id   AF-A0A1F9MDW6-F1
#
_cell.length_a   1.000
_cell.length_b   1.000
_cell.length_c   1.000
_cell.angle_alpha   90.00
_cell.angle_beta   90.00
_cell.angle_gamma   90.00
#
_symmetry.space_group_name_H-M   'P 1'
#
loop_
_entity.id
_entity.type
_entity.pdbx_description
1 polymer ?
#
loop_
_entity_poly.entity_id
_entity_poly.type
_entity_poly.pdbx_seq_one_letter_code
_entity_poly.pdbx_strand_id
1 'polypeptide(L)'
;MSFSLSNKKRAILPLLCLLALFLPGCKEGKAPDKPAVQKTARPPGCQICHPKIRLDPNHNLACTNCHRGNSEAATQEQAHTDLISKPAHPEQMQKICGNCHARQVSQAATSLHFSARNEVNVVRAAFGAKIPLASLSKIPIPDSIVSPLDLADDLLRRRCLRCHVYSSGDGYPETVRGTGCAACHLSYGNGKMTDHAFNKSPADSQCLHCHYGNFVGADFYGRFEHDFNLEYRTPYRTNGTKNRLYGVESHQLAPDIHQQKGLACIDCHSGAELMGRHGAARDKIPAITCLACHGWRKGSPIPLSNLHIEANQLVLTTRLSGKKLLVPKPIHPAHRQYEKIAHCTVCHSQWSFNDQGTHLLRTGQPDAEVWSRFTVQGSREVEEQLDNPVADVPVLKDKITGTPSKSLWLKGYGLRRWENPLVGVGPDGKLQIFRPILDLHLSMIAPGKKVIFDNVGVEPVRQRYRPYIPHTVGKAGAFFSERLKPNLPTETKP
;
A
#
# COMPACT_ATOMS: atom_id res chain seq x y z
N MET A 1 0.39 22.78 -37.87
CA MET A 1 0.27 22.20 -39.22
C MET A 1 -1.09 21.54 -39.33
N SER A 2 -1.99 22.17 -40.08
CA SER A 2 -3.38 21.72 -40.27
C SER A 2 -3.42 20.69 -41.39
N PHE A 3 -4.08 19.55 -41.17
CA PHE A 3 -4.42 18.62 -42.25
C PHE A 3 -5.95 18.52 -42.38
N SER A 4 -6.42 19.11 -43.49
CA SER A 4 -7.71 18.88 -44.12
C SER A 4 -7.54 17.76 -45.15
N LEU A 5 -8.49 16.82 -45.22
CA LEU A 5 -8.71 16.01 -46.42
C LEU A 5 -10.21 15.79 -46.67
N SER A 6 -10.52 15.83 -47.97
CA SER A 6 -11.79 16.14 -48.60
C SER A 6 -12.74 14.96 -48.75
N ASN A 7 -14.03 15.29 -48.71
CA ASN A 7 -15.16 14.56 -49.26
C ASN A 7 -14.98 14.25 -50.76
N LYS A 8 -15.35 13.03 -51.19
CA LYS A 8 -16.12 12.71 -52.42
C LYS A 8 -16.17 11.18 -52.64
N LYS A 9 -17.36 10.59 -52.49
CA LYS A 9 -18.04 9.79 -53.52
C LYS A 9 -19.51 9.64 -53.13
N ARG A 10 -20.37 10.20 -53.97
CA ARG A 10 -21.84 10.16 -53.92
C ARG A 10 -22.35 8.89 -54.61
N ALA A 11 -23.59 8.55 -54.24
CA ALA A 11 -24.62 7.88 -55.03
C ALA A 11 -24.54 6.35 -55.11
N ILE A 12 -25.48 5.68 -54.42
CA ILE A 12 -26.59 4.88 -54.98
C ILE A 12 -27.38 4.36 -53.77
N LEU A 13 -28.57 4.94 -53.50
CA LEU A 13 -29.82 4.26 -53.10
C LEU A 13 -30.85 5.30 -52.56
N PRO A 14 -31.73 5.84 -53.41
CA PRO A 14 -33.03 6.33 -52.96
C PRO A 14 -34.09 5.56 -53.74
N LEU A 15 -34.42 4.35 -53.28
CA LEU A 15 -35.56 3.62 -53.80
C LEU A 15 -36.07 2.68 -52.70
N LEU A 16 -36.84 3.22 -51.76
CA LEU A 16 -37.86 2.52 -50.93
C LEU A 16 -38.45 3.46 -49.85
N CYS A 17 -38.68 4.74 -50.17
CA CYS A 17 -39.41 5.69 -49.31
C CYS A 17 -40.89 5.86 -49.72
N LEU A 18 -41.48 4.92 -50.47
CA LEU A 18 -42.81 5.12 -51.08
C LEU A 18 -43.76 3.92 -50.95
N LEU A 19 -43.67 3.18 -49.85
CA LEU A 19 -44.62 2.11 -49.50
C LEU A 19 -44.71 1.91 -47.98
N ALA A 20 -45.18 2.93 -47.24
CA ALA A 20 -45.55 2.76 -45.83
C ALA A 20 -46.53 3.83 -45.32
N LEU A 21 -47.40 4.34 -46.18
CA LEU A 21 -48.49 5.24 -45.79
C LEU A 21 -49.82 4.59 -46.13
N PHE A 22 -50.26 3.59 -45.36
CA PHE A 22 -51.67 3.24 -45.19
C PHE A 22 -51.89 2.31 -43.96
N LEU A 23 -52.62 2.85 -42.97
CA LEU A 23 -53.45 2.19 -41.94
C LEU A 23 -52.77 1.72 -40.62
N PRO A 24 -53.55 1.49 -39.53
CA PRO A 24 -54.10 2.48 -38.61
C PRO A 24 -53.62 2.24 -37.15
N GLY A 25 -53.94 3.18 -36.24
CA GLY A 25 -53.47 3.14 -34.85
C GLY A 25 -53.86 1.89 -34.06
N CYS A 26 -52.92 1.39 -33.26
CA CYS A 26 -53.14 0.46 -32.16
C CYS A 26 -52.09 0.70 -31.05
N LYS A 27 -52.58 1.18 -29.90
CA LYS A 27 -52.13 1.02 -28.50
C LYS A 27 -50.64 0.90 -28.20
N GLU A 28 -50.18 1.75 -27.28
CA GLU A 28 -49.00 1.55 -26.44
C GLU A 28 -49.05 0.15 -25.77
N GLY A 29 -48.35 -0.81 -26.37
CA GLY A 29 -48.02 -2.06 -25.73
C GLY A 29 -46.79 -1.87 -24.85
N LYS A 30 -46.93 -2.08 -23.54
CA LYS A 30 -45.78 -2.35 -22.66
C LYS A 30 -44.87 -3.35 -23.35
N ALA A 31 -43.57 -3.05 -23.40
CA ALA A 31 -42.56 -4.02 -23.80
C ALA A 31 -42.80 -5.32 -23.00
N PRO A 32 -42.77 -6.50 -23.63
CA PRO A 32 -42.93 -7.75 -22.92
C PRO A 32 -41.85 -7.83 -21.85
N ASP A 33 -42.27 -8.06 -20.60
CA ASP A 33 -41.34 -8.39 -19.52
C ASP A 33 -40.43 -9.51 -20.03
N LYS A 34 -39.11 -9.25 -20.01
CA LYS A 34 -38.13 -10.29 -20.27
C LYS A 34 -38.49 -11.48 -19.38
N PRO A 35 -38.67 -12.70 -19.92
CA PRO A 35 -38.94 -13.85 -19.09
C PRO A 35 -37.86 -13.90 -18.01
N ALA A 36 -38.28 -13.91 -16.75
CA ALA A 36 -37.38 -14.13 -15.63
C ALA A 36 -36.61 -15.41 -15.96
N VAL A 37 -35.30 -15.29 -16.19
CA VAL A 37 -34.42 -16.42 -16.42
C VAL A 37 -34.59 -17.32 -15.20
N GLN A 38 -35.32 -18.43 -15.36
CA GLN A 38 -35.43 -19.45 -14.34
C GLN A 38 -34.01 -19.90 -14.02
N LYS A 39 -33.56 -19.59 -12.80
CA LYS A 39 -32.29 -20.07 -12.27
C LYS A 39 -32.41 -21.58 -12.17
N THR A 40 -31.88 -22.28 -13.16
CA THR A 40 -31.83 -23.74 -13.18
C THR A 40 -31.16 -24.22 -11.90
N ALA A 41 -31.89 -25.00 -11.09
CA ALA A 41 -31.36 -25.68 -9.92
C ALA A 41 -30.11 -26.47 -10.33
N ARG A 42 -28.97 -26.19 -9.69
CA ARG A 42 -27.74 -26.95 -9.87
C ARG A 42 -27.61 -27.99 -8.75
N PRO A 43 -26.87 -29.09 -8.97
CA PRO A 43 -26.53 -29.97 -7.86
C PRO A 43 -25.81 -29.16 -6.77
N PRO A 44 -26.05 -29.46 -5.48
CA PRO A 44 -25.45 -28.74 -4.36
C PRO A 44 -23.93 -28.91 -4.31
N GLY A 45 -23.25 -27.88 -3.81
CA GLY A 45 -21.80 -27.90 -3.58
C GLY A 45 -21.07 -26.67 -4.13
N CYS A 46 -20.27 -26.03 -3.29
CA CYS A 46 -19.53 -24.82 -3.65
C CYS A 46 -18.61 -25.00 -4.87
N GLN A 47 -17.97 -26.17 -5.00
CA GLN A 47 -17.03 -26.45 -6.09
C GLN A 47 -17.71 -26.59 -7.47
N ILE A 48 -19.02 -26.82 -7.52
CA ILE A 48 -19.75 -26.88 -8.80
C ILE A 48 -19.78 -25.49 -9.46
N CYS A 49 -19.97 -24.45 -8.66
CA CYS A 49 -19.89 -23.06 -9.13
C CYS A 49 -18.47 -22.49 -9.07
N HIS A 50 -17.60 -23.05 -8.23
CA HIS A 50 -16.21 -22.61 -8.05
C HIS A 50 -15.17 -23.71 -8.36
N PRO A 51 -15.18 -24.33 -9.55
CA PRO A 51 -14.38 -25.53 -9.85
C PRO A 51 -12.87 -25.27 -9.93
N LYS A 52 -12.46 -24.00 -9.95
CA LYS A 52 -11.06 -23.58 -10.06
C LYS A 52 -10.39 -23.35 -8.71
N ILE A 53 -11.13 -23.41 -7.60
CA ILE A 53 -10.57 -23.21 -6.27
C ILE A 53 -9.77 -24.45 -5.87
N ARG A 54 -8.53 -24.23 -5.41
CA ARG A 54 -7.65 -25.26 -4.88
C ARG A 54 -7.22 -24.84 -3.48
N LEU A 55 -7.31 -25.76 -2.53
CA LEU A 55 -6.92 -25.54 -1.14
C LEU A 55 -5.57 -26.19 -0.89
N ASP A 56 -4.79 -25.62 0.03
CA ASP A 56 -3.59 -26.30 0.50
C ASP A 56 -3.94 -27.47 1.44
N PRO A 57 -3.05 -28.44 1.63
CA PRO A 57 -3.33 -29.62 2.44
C PRO A 57 -3.77 -29.32 3.89
N ASN A 58 -3.29 -28.23 4.50
CA ASN A 58 -3.61 -27.91 5.89
C ASN A 58 -4.96 -27.21 6.04
N HIS A 59 -5.47 -26.61 4.95
CA HIS A 59 -6.77 -25.94 4.92
C HIS A 59 -7.76 -26.64 3.98
N ASN A 60 -7.54 -27.92 3.68
CA ASN A 60 -8.48 -28.74 2.91
C ASN A 60 -9.71 -29.12 3.77
N LEU A 61 -10.51 -28.11 4.06
CA LEU A 61 -11.71 -28.15 4.89
C LEU A 61 -12.95 -27.80 4.05
N ALA A 62 -14.14 -28.08 4.57
CA ALA A 62 -15.37 -27.63 3.93
C ALA A 62 -15.38 -26.09 3.79
N CYS A 63 -15.82 -25.57 2.64
CA CYS A 63 -15.82 -24.13 2.36
C CYS A 63 -16.59 -23.34 3.42
N THR A 64 -17.67 -23.94 3.93
CA THR A 64 -18.55 -23.41 4.98
C THR A 64 -17.86 -23.24 6.33
N ASN A 65 -16.75 -23.95 6.59
CA ASN A 65 -15.97 -23.80 7.83
C ASN A 65 -15.35 -22.41 7.97
N CYS A 66 -15.02 -21.77 6.83
CA CYS A 66 -14.48 -20.41 6.82
C CYS A 66 -15.51 -19.41 6.32
N HIS A 67 -16.15 -19.71 5.20
CA HIS A 67 -17.04 -18.79 4.51
C HIS A 67 -18.49 -18.87 4.98
N ARG A 68 -18.88 -19.84 5.83
CA ARG A 68 -20.29 -20.12 6.15
C ARG A 68 -21.11 -20.33 4.87
N GLY A 69 -22.38 -19.93 4.85
CA GLY A 69 -23.30 -20.23 3.76
C GLY A 69 -23.89 -21.63 3.86
N ASN A 70 -24.64 -22.01 2.82
CA ASN A 70 -25.31 -23.30 2.72
C ASN A 70 -24.81 -24.06 1.48
N SER A 71 -24.00 -25.10 1.68
CA SER A 71 -23.47 -25.92 0.57
C SER A 71 -24.55 -26.74 -0.13
N GLU A 72 -25.66 -27.03 0.55
CA GLU A 72 -26.75 -27.89 0.05
C GLU A 72 -27.80 -27.13 -0.77
N ALA A 73 -27.66 -25.81 -0.88
CA ALA A 73 -28.59 -24.99 -1.63
C ALA A 73 -28.39 -25.13 -3.15
N ALA A 74 -29.51 -25.21 -3.88
CA ALA A 74 -29.51 -25.37 -5.34
C ALA A 74 -29.36 -24.04 -6.12
N THR A 75 -29.44 -22.90 -5.43
CA THR A 75 -29.32 -21.56 -6.02
C THR A 75 -28.23 -20.74 -5.34
N GLN A 76 -27.62 -19.82 -6.08
CA GLN A 76 -26.56 -18.95 -5.58
C GLN A 76 -27.02 -18.11 -4.38
N GLU A 77 -28.24 -17.55 -4.44
CA GLU A 77 -28.75 -16.69 -3.37
C GLU A 77 -28.92 -17.46 -2.07
N GLN A 78 -29.53 -18.65 -2.13
CA GLN A 78 -29.70 -19.50 -0.95
C GLN A 78 -28.36 -20.04 -0.43
N ALA A 79 -27.42 -20.36 -1.33
CA ALA A 79 -26.10 -20.85 -0.94
C ALA A 79 -25.26 -19.76 -0.25
N HIS A 80 -25.46 -18.50 -0.65
CA HIS A 80 -24.72 -17.35 -0.11
C HIS A 80 -25.44 -16.64 1.06
N THR A 81 -26.60 -17.12 1.50
CA THR A 81 -27.23 -16.65 2.75
C THR A 81 -26.25 -16.80 3.91
N ASP A 82 -26.01 -15.72 4.66
CA ASP A 82 -25.06 -15.65 5.79
C ASP A 82 -23.58 -15.94 5.45
N LEU A 83 -23.20 -15.87 4.17
CA LEU A 83 -21.83 -16.05 3.72
C LEU A 83 -20.91 -14.92 4.25
N ILE A 84 -19.78 -15.32 4.83
CA ILE A 84 -18.65 -14.45 5.14
C ILE A 84 -17.72 -14.41 3.93
N SER A 85 -17.75 -13.30 3.18
CA SER A 85 -16.90 -13.10 2.01
C SER A 85 -15.41 -12.95 2.34
N LYS A 86 -15.09 -12.40 3.52
CA LYS A 86 -13.71 -12.14 3.98
C LYS A 86 -13.41 -12.80 5.33
N PRO A 87 -13.26 -14.13 5.39
CA PRO A 87 -13.08 -14.86 6.64
C PRO A 87 -11.81 -14.48 7.40
N ALA A 88 -10.75 -14.08 6.68
CA ALA A 88 -9.49 -13.64 7.26
C ALA A 88 -9.51 -12.16 7.70
N HIS A 89 -10.59 -11.41 7.47
CA HIS A 89 -10.69 -10.01 7.91
C HIS A 89 -10.46 -9.90 9.42
N PRO A 90 -9.78 -8.84 9.92
CA PRO A 90 -9.49 -8.71 11.36
C PRO A 90 -10.71 -8.81 12.29
N GLU A 91 -11.90 -8.46 11.83
CA GLU A 91 -13.15 -8.62 12.60
C GLU A 91 -13.67 -10.07 12.68
N GLN A 92 -13.23 -10.93 11.77
CA GLN A 92 -13.68 -12.32 11.64
C GLN A 92 -12.59 -13.34 12.02
N MET A 93 -11.32 -12.97 11.91
CA MET A 93 -10.18 -13.90 12.05
C MET A 93 -10.15 -14.63 13.40
N GLN A 94 -10.62 -14.02 14.49
CA GLN A 94 -10.71 -14.70 15.79
C GLN A 94 -11.76 -15.82 15.77
N LYS A 95 -12.90 -15.61 15.11
CA LYS A 95 -13.99 -16.59 15.04
C LYS A 95 -13.68 -17.70 14.04
N ILE A 96 -12.99 -17.37 12.95
CA ILE A 96 -12.70 -18.32 11.87
C ILE A 96 -11.36 -19.01 12.07
N CYS A 97 -10.27 -18.25 12.10
CA CYS A 97 -8.91 -18.78 12.20
C CYS A 97 -8.54 -19.16 13.65
N GLY A 98 -9.12 -18.48 14.64
CA GLY A 98 -8.77 -18.64 16.05
C GLY A 98 -9.05 -20.03 16.63
N ASN A 99 -9.96 -20.82 16.03
CA ASN A 99 -10.24 -22.18 16.51
C ASN A 99 -9.05 -23.13 16.36
N CYS A 100 -8.22 -22.93 15.33
CA CYS A 100 -7.01 -23.72 15.09
C CYS A 100 -5.72 -22.92 15.38
N HIS A 101 -5.78 -21.60 15.25
CA HIS A 101 -4.63 -20.69 15.34
C HIS A 101 -4.82 -19.60 16.41
N ALA A 102 -5.45 -19.93 17.54
CA ALA A 102 -5.77 -18.99 18.62
C ALA A 102 -4.57 -18.10 19.03
N ARG A 103 -3.40 -18.72 19.13
CA ARG A 103 -2.16 -18.03 19.51
C ARG A 103 -1.71 -17.03 18.44
N GLN A 104 -1.65 -17.46 17.18
CA GLN A 104 -1.28 -16.61 16.05
C GLN A 104 -2.22 -15.41 15.95
N VAL A 105 -3.54 -15.62 16.06
CA VAL A 105 -4.53 -14.55 15.94
C VAL A 105 -4.40 -13.54 17.08
N SER A 106 -4.28 -14.01 18.33
CA SER A 106 -4.08 -13.13 19.50
C SER A 106 -2.80 -12.29 19.37
N GLN A 107 -1.73 -12.87 18.84
CA GLN A 107 -0.45 -12.18 18.64
C GLN A 107 -0.54 -11.16 17.51
N ALA A 108 -1.09 -11.57 16.37
CA ALA A 108 -1.28 -10.71 15.20
C ALA A 108 -2.09 -9.48 15.57
N ALA A 109 -3.17 -9.63 16.34
CA ALA A 109 -4.02 -8.51 16.79
C ALA A 109 -3.26 -7.41 17.57
N THR A 110 -2.13 -7.75 18.21
CA THR A 110 -1.29 -6.79 18.95
C THR A 110 -0.05 -6.31 18.18
N SER A 111 0.21 -6.89 17.01
CA SER A 111 1.34 -6.52 16.16
C SER A 111 1.18 -5.13 15.54
N LEU A 112 2.28 -4.55 15.06
CA LEU A 112 2.25 -3.24 14.40
C LEU A 112 1.53 -3.26 13.05
N HIS A 113 1.56 -4.38 12.30
CA HIS A 113 0.87 -4.50 11.02
C HIS A 113 -0.66 -4.59 11.14
N PHE A 114 -1.19 -4.92 12.31
CA PHE A 114 -2.64 -4.95 12.57
C PHE A 114 -3.13 -3.76 13.39
N SER A 115 -2.29 -3.23 14.29
CA SER A 115 -2.65 -2.08 15.12
C SER A 115 -2.32 -0.74 14.47
N ALA A 116 -1.31 -0.67 13.60
CA ALA A 116 -0.70 0.56 13.05
C ALA A 116 -0.47 1.66 14.09
N ARG A 117 -0.33 1.29 15.37
CA ARG A 117 -0.41 2.22 16.50
C ARG A 117 0.73 3.24 16.49
N ASN A 118 1.88 2.89 15.95
CA ASN A 118 3.03 3.79 15.91
C ASN A 118 2.80 4.89 14.87
N GLU A 119 2.50 4.49 13.63
CA GLU A 119 2.28 5.40 12.50
C GLU A 119 1.10 6.33 12.77
N VAL A 120 -0.01 5.77 13.24
CA VAL A 120 -1.21 6.54 13.60
C VAL A 120 -0.90 7.56 14.69
N ASN A 121 -0.30 7.15 15.80
CA ASN A 121 -0.06 8.08 16.91
C ASN A 121 1.01 9.12 16.59
N VAL A 122 1.99 8.79 15.75
CA VAL A 122 3.00 9.76 15.30
C VAL A 122 2.36 10.88 14.48
N VAL A 123 1.44 10.56 13.55
CA VAL A 123 0.69 11.59 12.81
C VAL A 123 -0.24 12.36 13.75
N ARG A 124 -1.03 11.67 14.59
CA ARG A 124 -1.98 12.33 15.50
C ARG A 124 -1.30 13.27 16.49
N ALA A 125 -0.17 12.86 17.05
CA ALA A 125 0.60 13.71 17.97
C ALA A 125 1.10 14.99 17.29
N ALA A 126 1.51 14.89 16.01
CA ALA A 126 1.92 16.04 15.21
C ALA A 126 0.79 17.06 14.98
N PHE A 127 -0.47 16.63 15.09
CA PHE A 127 -1.66 17.48 14.99
C PHE A 127 -2.38 17.69 16.35
N GLY A 128 -1.69 17.48 17.47
CA GLY A 128 -2.15 17.92 18.79
C GLY A 128 -2.70 16.83 19.71
N ALA A 129 -2.74 15.55 19.29
CA ALA A 129 -3.19 14.48 20.17
C ALA A 129 -2.27 14.32 21.39
N LYS A 130 -2.88 14.29 22.58
CA LYS A 130 -2.17 14.08 23.87
C LYS A 130 -2.20 12.62 24.33
N ILE A 131 -3.22 11.89 23.91
CA ILE A 131 -3.45 10.50 24.33
C ILE A 131 -3.23 9.58 23.13
N PRO A 132 -2.28 8.63 23.23
CA PRO A 132 -2.06 7.65 22.18
C PRO A 132 -3.19 6.62 22.14
N LEU A 133 -3.52 6.15 20.94
CA LEU A 133 -4.48 5.08 20.72
C LEU A 133 -3.79 3.73 20.73
N ALA A 134 -4.47 2.71 21.24
CA ALA A 134 -3.96 1.34 21.23
C ALA A 134 -3.90 0.72 19.82
N SER A 135 -4.77 1.18 18.90
CA SER A 135 -4.88 0.68 17.52
C SER A 135 -5.61 1.70 16.64
N LEU A 136 -5.40 1.63 15.32
CA LEU A 136 -6.12 2.40 14.30
C LEU A 136 -7.64 2.29 14.38
N SER A 137 -8.18 1.16 14.88
CA SER A 137 -9.64 0.98 15.02
C SER A 137 -10.25 1.89 16.07
N LYS A 138 -9.41 2.56 16.88
CA LYS A 138 -9.81 3.57 17.86
C LYS A 138 -9.67 5.01 17.35
N ILE A 139 -9.30 5.22 16.09
CA ILE A 139 -9.29 6.57 15.52
C ILE A 139 -10.74 7.10 15.51
N PRO A 140 -11.01 8.23 16.17
CA PRO A 140 -12.33 8.83 16.21
C PRO A 140 -12.91 9.07 14.81
N ILE A 141 -14.24 8.94 14.70
CA ILE A 141 -14.98 9.43 13.54
C ILE A 141 -15.63 10.74 14.00
N PRO A 142 -15.10 11.90 13.61
CA PRO A 142 -15.65 13.18 14.05
C PRO A 142 -17.00 13.45 13.36
N ASP A 143 -18.01 13.86 14.12
CA ASP A 143 -19.30 14.31 13.57
C ASP A 143 -19.14 15.59 12.73
N SER A 144 -18.20 16.46 13.15
CA SER A 144 -17.77 17.65 12.42
C SER A 144 -16.27 17.88 12.63
N ILE A 145 -15.60 18.44 11.62
CA ILE A 145 -14.15 18.71 11.67
C ILE A 145 -13.95 20.14 12.16
N VAL A 146 -13.56 20.30 13.42
CA VAL A 146 -13.39 21.61 14.08
C VAL A 146 -11.96 21.88 14.54
N SER A 147 -11.09 20.87 14.54
CA SER A 147 -9.68 21.00 14.90
C SER A 147 -8.73 20.34 13.88
N PRO A 148 -7.44 20.69 13.87
CA PRO A 148 -6.42 20.00 13.08
C PRO A 148 -6.34 18.50 13.37
N LEU A 149 -6.60 18.08 14.62
CA LEU A 149 -6.62 16.67 14.99
C LEU A 149 -7.79 15.93 14.34
N ASP A 150 -8.99 16.52 14.32
CA ASP A 150 -10.15 15.92 13.63
C ASP A 150 -9.87 15.76 12.13
N LEU A 151 -9.19 16.75 11.54
CA LEU A 151 -8.81 16.74 10.15
C LEU A 151 -7.77 15.64 9.86
N ALA A 152 -6.78 15.48 10.74
CA ALA A 152 -5.79 14.40 10.65
C ALA A 152 -6.41 13.02 10.87
N ASP A 153 -7.36 12.89 11.79
CA ASP A 153 -8.10 11.64 12.05
C ASP A 153 -8.92 11.26 10.80
N ASP A 154 -9.65 12.19 10.18
CA ASP A 154 -10.37 11.95 8.91
C ASP A 154 -9.41 11.55 7.76
N LEU A 155 -8.27 12.24 7.62
CA LEU A 155 -7.22 11.92 6.65
C LEU A 155 -6.71 10.48 6.82
N LEU A 156 -6.33 10.10 8.05
CA LEU A 156 -5.81 8.77 8.35
C LEU A 156 -6.80 7.70 7.91
N ARG A 157 -8.05 7.87 8.31
CA ARG A 157 -9.16 6.96 8.05
C ARG A 157 -9.50 6.78 6.58
N ARG A 158 -9.42 7.84 5.78
CA ARG A 158 -9.91 7.82 4.38
C ARG A 158 -8.81 7.68 3.34
N ARG A 159 -7.61 8.17 3.62
CA ARG A 159 -6.52 8.21 2.63
C ARG A 159 -5.29 7.41 3.04
N CYS A 160 -4.80 7.56 4.26
CA CYS A 160 -3.54 6.91 4.67
C CYS A 160 -3.68 5.40 4.88
N LEU A 161 -4.79 4.95 5.47
CA LEU A 161 -4.98 3.54 5.85
C LEU A 161 -5.41 2.61 4.70
N ARG A 162 -5.27 3.03 3.44
CA ARG A 162 -5.59 2.18 2.25
C ARG A 162 -4.68 0.97 2.12
N CYS A 163 -3.45 1.06 2.60
CA CYS A 163 -2.50 -0.04 2.64
C CYS A 163 -2.73 -1.00 3.82
N HIS A 164 -3.61 -0.67 4.77
CA HIS A 164 -3.78 -1.47 5.97
C HIS A 164 -4.55 -2.77 5.72
N VAL A 165 -4.33 -3.81 6.54
CA VAL A 165 -4.89 -5.17 6.35
C VAL A 165 -6.41 -5.29 6.57
N TYR A 166 -7.07 -4.21 6.96
CA TYR A 166 -8.54 -4.10 6.99
C TYR A 166 -9.10 -3.84 5.58
N SER A 167 -8.31 -3.22 4.71
CA SER A 167 -8.70 -2.91 3.34
C SER A 167 -8.17 -3.96 2.37
N SER A 168 -8.92 -4.22 1.30
CA SER A 168 -8.47 -5.06 0.17
C SER A 168 -7.55 -4.31 -0.79
N GLY A 169 -7.11 -3.10 -0.43
CA GLY A 169 -6.24 -2.25 -1.26
C GLY A 169 -7.00 -1.37 -2.25
N ASP A 170 -6.25 -0.55 -2.98
CA ASP A 170 -6.77 0.21 -4.13
C ASP A 170 -7.05 -0.73 -5.31
N GLY A 171 -7.88 -0.28 -6.26
CA GLY A 171 -8.23 -1.04 -7.46
C GLY A 171 -7.15 -1.08 -8.56
N TYR A 172 -5.86 -1.01 -8.22
CA TYR A 172 -4.77 -1.19 -9.18
C TYR A 172 -4.33 -2.66 -9.26
N PRO A 173 -3.75 -3.11 -10.40
CA PRO A 173 -3.43 -4.53 -10.63
C PRO A 173 -2.62 -5.18 -9.51
N GLU A 174 -1.64 -4.48 -8.96
CA GLU A 174 -0.74 -5.00 -7.94
C GLU A 174 -0.94 -4.34 -6.57
N THR A 175 -2.14 -3.80 -6.29
CA THR A 175 -2.51 -3.30 -4.95
C THR A 175 -3.68 -4.06 -4.33
N VAL A 176 -4.50 -4.71 -5.15
CA VAL A 176 -5.61 -5.55 -4.68
C VAL A 176 -5.07 -6.79 -3.98
N ARG A 177 -5.59 -7.07 -2.79
CA ARG A 177 -5.16 -8.19 -1.93
C ARG A 177 -6.28 -8.66 -1.00
N GLY A 178 -6.03 -9.76 -0.30
CA GLY A 178 -6.87 -10.23 0.80
C GLY A 178 -6.84 -9.29 2.01
N THR A 179 -7.58 -9.63 3.06
CA THR A 179 -7.59 -8.89 4.33
C THR A 179 -7.08 -9.76 5.48
N GLY A 180 -6.53 -9.14 6.52
CA GLY A 180 -5.91 -9.80 7.66
C GLY A 180 -4.89 -10.86 7.22
N CYS A 181 -5.05 -12.11 7.66
CA CYS A 181 -4.11 -13.20 7.32
C CYS A 181 -3.99 -13.42 5.80
N ALA A 182 -5.10 -13.28 5.07
CA ALA A 182 -5.11 -13.46 3.62
C ALA A 182 -4.39 -12.34 2.85
N ALA A 183 -4.11 -11.19 3.48
CA ALA A 183 -3.36 -10.11 2.84
C ALA A 183 -1.92 -10.51 2.51
N CYS A 184 -1.34 -11.44 3.27
CA CYS A 184 0.03 -11.92 3.08
C CYS A 184 0.06 -13.37 2.59
N HIS A 185 -0.87 -14.21 3.05
CA HIS A 185 -0.79 -15.65 2.84
C HIS A 185 -1.57 -16.17 1.63
N LEU A 186 -2.51 -15.42 1.05
CA LEU A 186 -3.15 -15.80 -0.21
C LEU A 186 -2.53 -15.03 -1.36
N SER A 187 -2.25 -15.71 -2.46
CA SER A 187 -1.60 -15.10 -3.62
C SER A 187 -2.59 -14.23 -4.41
N TYR A 188 -2.20 -12.99 -4.63
CA TYR A 188 -2.88 -12.06 -5.53
C TYR A 188 -1.96 -11.60 -6.66
N GLY A 189 -2.57 -11.23 -7.78
CA GLY A 189 -1.90 -10.63 -8.94
C GLY A 189 -2.93 -10.15 -9.96
N ASN A 190 -2.61 -9.08 -10.68
CA ASN A 190 -3.48 -8.48 -11.69
C ASN A 190 -4.94 -8.24 -11.21
N GLY A 191 -5.10 -7.75 -9.98
CA GLY A 191 -6.38 -7.38 -9.38
C GLY A 191 -7.20 -8.55 -8.83
N LYS A 192 -6.67 -9.78 -8.84
CA LYS A 192 -7.43 -10.99 -8.50
C LYS A 192 -6.61 -11.95 -7.64
N MET A 193 -7.31 -12.75 -6.85
CA MET A 193 -6.71 -13.91 -6.18
C MET A 193 -6.32 -14.93 -7.25
N THR A 194 -5.09 -15.42 -7.22
CA THR A 194 -4.57 -16.40 -8.18
C THR A 194 -4.68 -17.83 -7.66
N ASP A 195 -4.64 -18.01 -6.34
CA ASP A 195 -4.75 -19.30 -5.67
C ASP A 195 -5.42 -19.12 -4.29
N HIS A 196 -6.12 -20.15 -3.83
CA HIS A 196 -6.73 -20.22 -2.50
C HIS A 196 -5.89 -21.06 -1.51
N ALA A 197 -4.72 -21.55 -1.94
CA ALA A 197 -3.72 -22.16 -1.08
C ALA A 197 -3.00 -21.11 -0.20
N PHE A 198 -2.97 -21.34 1.11
CA PHE A 198 -2.24 -20.47 2.04
C PHE A 198 -0.73 -20.72 1.96
N ASN A 199 0.01 -19.69 1.56
CA ASN A 199 1.46 -19.72 1.44
C ASN A 199 2.12 -19.54 2.80
N LYS A 200 2.88 -20.55 3.24
CA LYS A 200 3.72 -20.44 4.44
C LYS A 200 4.79 -19.35 4.32
N SER A 201 5.35 -19.18 3.12
CA SER A 201 6.41 -18.22 2.82
C SER A 201 5.94 -17.31 1.69
N PRO A 202 5.40 -16.13 2.03
CA PRO A 202 4.94 -15.17 1.02
C PRO A 202 6.08 -14.72 0.10
N ALA A 203 5.78 -14.59 -1.19
CA ALA A 203 6.67 -13.90 -2.11
C ALA A 203 6.62 -12.38 -1.89
N ASP A 204 7.67 -11.68 -2.32
CA ASP A 204 7.77 -10.22 -2.17
C ASP A 204 6.60 -9.46 -2.82
N SER A 205 5.98 -10.02 -3.87
CA SER A 205 4.80 -9.42 -4.50
C SER A 205 3.66 -9.19 -3.50
N GLN A 206 3.51 -10.06 -2.50
CA GLN A 206 2.49 -9.91 -1.46
C GLN A 206 2.79 -8.74 -0.53
N CYS A 207 4.06 -8.52 -0.20
CA CYS A 207 4.50 -7.34 0.56
C CYS A 207 4.24 -6.06 -0.25
N LEU A 208 4.62 -6.08 -1.53
CA LEU A 208 4.53 -4.94 -2.45
C LEU A 208 3.08 -4.49 -2.72
N HIS A 209 2.06 -5.30 -2.43
CA HIS A 209 0.67 -4.84 -2.48
C HIS A 209 0.35 -3.71 -1.48
N CYS A 210 1.16 -3.52 -0.44
CA CYS A 210 1.08 -2.41 0.52
C CYS A 210 2.31 -1.50 0.46
N HIS A 211 3.47 -2.12 0.22
CA HIS A 211 4.81 -1.54 0.25
C HIS A 211 5.22 -0.94 -1.11
N TYR A 212 4.32 -0.17 -1.72
CA TYR A 212 4.49 0.49 -3.02
C TYR A 212 4.52 2.02 -2.90
N GLY A 213 4.64 2.75 -4.01
CA GLY A 213 4.83 4.20 -3.99
C GLY A 213 6.19 4.55 -3.36
N ASN A 214 6.27 5.63 -2.60
CA ASN A 214 7.51 6.00 -1.88
C ASN A 214 7.54 5.43 -0.45
N PHE A 215 7.38 4.12 -0.31
CA PHE A 215 7.47 3.39 0.96
C PHE A 215 8.53 2.28 0.90
N VAL A 216 8.91 1.74 2.06
CA VAL A 216 9.80 0.57 2.16
C VAL A 216 9.27 -0.54 1.27
N GLY A 217 10.12 -1.22 0.51
CA GLY A 217 9.78 -2.25 -0.46
C GLY A 217 9.92 -1.75 -1.89
N ALA A 218 9.36 -0.57 -2.20
CA ALA A 218 9.61 0.08 -3.48
C ALA A 218 11.09 0.46 -3.62
N ASP A 219 11.69 0.99 -2.56
CA ASP A 219 13.13 1.28 -2.48
C ASP A 219 14.01 0.03 -2.63
N PHE A 220 13.64 -1.08 -1.98
CA PHE A 220 14.32 -2.38 -2.09
C PHE A 220 14.41 -2.85 -3.55
N TYR A 221 13.35 -2.61 -4.32
CA TYR A 221 13.26 -2.91 -5.75
C TYR A 221 13.72 -1.76 -6.66
N GLY A 222 14.31 -0.70 -6.12
CA GLY A 222 14.87 0.40 -6.91
C GLY A 222 13.80 1.32 -7.51
N ARG A 223 12.62 1.48 -6.91
CA ARG A 223 11.50 2.25 -7.48
C ARG A 223 11.28 3.55 -6.72
N PHE A 224 11.23 4.65 -7.46
CA PHE A 224 10.80 5.94 -6.96
C PHE A 224 9.57 6.40 -7.75
N GLU A 225 8.46 6.66 -7.08
CA GLU A 225 7.20 7.06 -7.71
C GLU A 225 7.35 8.42 -8.42
N HIS A 226 6.88 8.51 -9.67
CA HIS A 226 6.88 9.76 -10.43
C HIS A 226 6.01 10.83 -9.77
N ASP A 227 6.29 12.10 -10.09
CA ASP A 227 5.39 13.22 -9.82
C ASP A 227 3.98 12.98 -10.38
N PHE A 228 2.97 13.59 -9.75
CA PHE A 228 1.57 13.32 -10.09
C PHE A 228 1.11 13.96 -11.40
N ASN A 229 1.63 15.14 -11.73
CA ASN A 229 1.30 15.79 -12.99
C ASN A 229 1.79 14.91 -14.15
N LEU A 230 0.89 14.65 -15.11
CA LEU A 230 1.14 13.84 -16.30
C LEU A 230 2.42 14.25 -17.05
N GLU A 231 2.75 15.54 -17.08
CA GLU A 231 3.94 16.07 -17.78
C GLU A 231 5.26 15.51 -17.22
N TYR A 232 5.28 15.04 -15.97
CA TYR A 232 6.47 14.48 -15.33
C TYR A 232 6.43 12.95 -15.20
N ARG A 233 5.53 12.28 -15.94
CA ARG A 233 5.33 10.82 -15.88
C ARG A 233 5.79 10.11 -17.17
N THR A 234 7.03 10.37 -17.58
CA THR A 234 7.65 9.79 -18.79
C THR A 234 8.26 8.40 -18.56
N PRO A 235 8.40 7.53 -19.57
CA PRO A 235 8.08 7.75 -20.99
C PRO A 235 6.58 7.67 -21.28
N TYR A 236 6.10 8.52 -22.18
CA TYR A 236 4.76 8.39 -22.73
C TYR A 236 4.70 7.21 -23.68
N ARG A 237 3.69 6.36 -23.53
CA ARG A 237 3.51 5.19 -24.39
C ARG A 237 2.48 5.51 -25.47
N THR A 238 2.90 5.40 -26.73
CA THR A 238 2.08 5.72 -27.91
C THR A 238 0.88 4.80 -28.09
N ASN A 239 0.93 3.59 -27.55
CA ASN A 239 -0.17 2.61 -27.58
C ASN A 239 -1.23 2.83 -26.49
N GLY A 240 -1.13 3.90 -25.70
CA GLY A 240 -2.07 4.21 -24.61
C GLY A 240 -1.96 3.28 -23.39
N THR A 241 -1.05 2.30 -23.39
CA THR A 241 -0.87 1.40 -22.24
C THR A 241 -0.27 2.15 -21.06
N LYS A 242 -0.93 2.13 -19.90
CA LYS A 242 -0.41 2.72 -18.66
C LYS A 242 0.25 1.64 -17.81
N ASN A 243 1.53 1.76 -17.48
CA ASN A 243 2.24 0.82 -16.58
C ASN A 243 2.09 1.20 -15.11
N ARG A 244 0.84 1.28 -14.64
CA ARG A 244 0.52 1.75 -13.29
C ARG A 244 0.05 0.60 -12.41
N LEU A 245 0.90 -0.42 -12.30
CA LEU A 245 0.63 -1.60 -11.48
C LEU A 245 0.29 -1.23 -10.03
N TYR A 246 0.94 -0.18 -9.52
CA TYR A 246 0.79 0.33 -8.15
C TYR A 246 0.18 1.73 -8.08
N GLY A 247 -0.55 2.15 -9.12
CA GLY A 247 -1.31 3.41 -9.16
C GLY A 247 -0.62 4.59 -9.82
N VAL A 248 0.66 4.80 -9.57
CA VAL A 248 1.48 5.82 -10.26
C VAL A 248 2.70 5.12 -10.89
N GLU A 249 3.16 5.64 -12.03
CA GLU A 249 4.42 5.23 -12.64
C GLU A 249 5.62 5.48 -11.71
N SER A 250 6.76 4.84 -11.99
CA SER A 250 7.96 4.99 -11.17
C SER A 250 9.23 5.08 -12.02
N HIS A 251 10.20 5.84 -11.54
CA HIS A 251 11.58 5.81 -11.99
C HIS A 251 12.21 4.51 -11.49
N GLN A 252 12.92 3.83 -12.39
CA GLN A 252 13.76 2.69 -12.03
C GLN A 252 15.16 3.21 -11.68
N LEU A 253 15.42 3.28 -10.38
CA LEU A 253 16.71 3.59 -9.77
C LEU A 253 17.46 2.29 -9.43
N ALA A 254 18.62 2.43 -8.80
CA ALA A 254 19.42 1.31 -8.32
C ALA A 254 18.67 0.53 -7.21
N PRO A 255 18.41 -0.78 -7.37
CA PRO A 255 17.82 -1.59 -6.32
C PRO A 255 18.84 -1.91 -5.21
N ASP A 256 18.37 -2.40 -4.07
CA ASP A 256 19.22 -2.83 -2.97
C ASP A 256 20.15 -3.98 -3.38
N ILE A 257 21.40 -3.97 -2.91
CA ILE A 257 22.36 -5.04 -3.19
C ILE A 257 21.89 -6.40 -2.70
N HIS A 258 21.14 -6.47 -1.60
CA HIS A 258 20.59 -7.72 -1.09
C HIS A 258 19.55 -8.28 -2.06
N GLN A 259 18.67 -7.42 -2.57
CA GLN A 259 17.70 -7.77 -3.63
C GLN A 259 18.43 -8.28 -4.88
N GLN A 260 19.46 -7.56 -5.34
CA GLN A 260 20.26 -7.95 -6.51
C GLN A 260 20.97 -9.30 -6.33
N LYS A 261 21.31 -9.66 -5.08
CA LYS A 261 21.91 -10.97 -4.76
C LYS A 261 20.88 -12.10 -4.64
N GLY A 262 19.59 -11.78 -4.63
CA GLY A 262 18.48 -12.73 -4.62
C GLY A 262 17.81 -12.89 -3.26
N LEU A 263 18.05 -11.98 -2.30
CA LEU A 263 17.29 -11.99 -1.04
C LEU A 263 15.88 -11.46 -1.29
N ALA A 264 14.92 -12.11 -0.64
CA ALA A 264 13.53 -11.70 -0.52
C ALA A 264 13.31 -10.87 0.75
N CYS A 265 12.20 -10.15 0.85
CA CYS A 265 11.79 -9.44 2.07
C CYS A 265 11.84 -10.38 3.30
N ILE A 266 11.35 -11.61 3.13
CA ILE A 266 11.28 -12.61 4.19
C ILE A 266 12.65 -13.16 4.63
N ASP A 267 13.73 -12.88 3.90
CA ASP A 267 15.08 -13.28 4.31
C ASP A 267 15.57 -12.50 5.53
N CYS A 268 15.14 -11.24 5.64
CA CYS A 268 15.36 -10.38 6.81
C CYS A 268 14.12 -10.36 7.73
N HIS A 269 12.92 -10.37 7.14
CA HIS A 269 11.64 -10.29 7.85
C HIS A 269 11.00 -11.67 8.04
N SER A 270 11.46 -12.39 9.07
CA SER A 270 11.05 -13.77 9.35
C SER A 270 9.58 -13.97 9.74
N GLY A 271 8.84 -12.89 10.00
CA GLY A 271 7.42 -12.91 10.35
C GLY A 271 7.13 -12.72 11.84
N ALA A 272 8.08 -12.98 12.75
CA ALA A 272 7.90 -12.73 14.18
C ALA A 272 7.69 -11.24 14.49
N GLU A 273 8.40 -10.38 13.78
CA GLU A 273 8.24 -8.93 13.82
C GLU A 273 7.00 -8.42 13.07
N LEU A 274 6.50 -9.18 12.09
CA LEU A 274 5.33 -8.80 11.29
C LEU A 274 4.02 -9.15 12.00
N MET A 275 3.91 -10.38 12.48
CA MET A 275 2.67 -11.00 13.04
C MET A 275 2.69 -11.11 14.57
N GLY A 276 3.78 -10.70 15.23
CA GLY A 276 4.01 -10.96 16.65
C GLY A 276 4.66 -12.33 16.91
N ARG A 277 5.36 -12.46 18.06
CA ARG A 277 6.18 -13.64 18.37
C ARG A 277 5.43 -14.73 19.13
N HIS A 278 5.70 -16.00 18.81
CA HIS A 278 5.30 -17.17 19.60
C HIS A 278 6.05 -17.30 20.95
N GLY A 279 5.33 -17.56 22.05
CA GLY A 279 5.90 -17.89 23.37
C GLY A 279 6.18 -16.70 24.33
N ALA A 280 6.74 -17.00 25.50
CA ALA A 280 6.88 -16.09 26.66
C ALA A 280 7.87 -14.91 26.49
N ALA A 281 8.57 -14.80 25.35
CA ALA A 281 9.55 -13.75 25.09
C ALA A 281 8.92 -12.58 24.31
N ARG A 282 7.88 -11.94 24.87
CA ARG A 282 7.12 -10.85 24.22
C ARG A 282 7.93 -9.55 24.06
N ASP A 283 8.96 -9.32 24.87
CA ASP A 283 9.56 -7.99 25.03
C ASP A 283 10.95 -7.81 24.39
N LYS A 284 11.46 -8.81 23.66
CA LYS A 284 12.80 -8.77 23.06
C LYS A 284 12.82 -9.46 21.70
N ILE A 285 12.19 -8.88 20.69
CA ILE A 285 12.65 -9.12 19.31
C ILE A 285 13.67 -8.01 19.04
N PRO A 286 14.99 -8.29 19.07
CA PRO A 286 15.94 -7.33 18.55
C PRO A 286 15.57 -7.09 17.09
N ALA A 287 15.36 -5.84 16.70
CA ALA A 287 15.24 -5.50 15.29
C ALA A 287 16.45 -6.07 14.56
N ILE A 288 16.24 -6.65 13.37
CA ILE A 288 17.35 -7.07 12.53
C ILE A 288 18.23 -5.85 12.24
N THR A 289 19.53 -5.98 12.46
CA THR A 289 20.50 -4.91 12.22
C THR A 289 21.56 -5.36 11.24
N CYS A 290 22.22 -4.41 10.59
CA CYS A 290 23.36 -4.69 9.71
C CYS A 290 24.42 -5.55 10.41
N LEU A 291 24.71 -5.23 11.69
CA LEU A 291 25.74 -5.91 12.48
C LEU A 291 25.33 -7.31 12.94
N ALA A 292 24.03 -7.65 12.95
CA ALA A 292 23.59 -9.00 13.27
C ALA A 292 24.21 -10.03 12.30
N CYS A 293 24.29 -9.69 11.01
CA CYS A 293 24.90 -10.54 9.99
C CYS A 293 26.36 -10.15 9.71
N HIS A 294 26.61 -8.89 9.36
CA HIS A 294 27.93 -8.44 8.91
C HIS A 294 28.95 -8.33 10.06
N GLY A 295 28.47 -8.09 11.28
CA GLY A 295 29.29 -8.00 12.49
C GLY A 295 29.42 -9.32 13.26
N TRP A 296 28.84 -10.41 12.75
CA TRP A 296 28.83 -11.70 13.44
C TRP A 296 30.26 -12.24 13.67
N ARG A 297 30.49 -12.79 14.86
CA ARG A 297 31.77 -13.37 15.28
C ARG A 297 31.56 -14.83 15.70
N LYS A 298 32.61 -15.64 15.54
CA LYS A 298 32.62 -17.03 16.00
C LYS A 298 32.24 -17.09 17.48
N GLY A 299 31.28 -17.95 17.82
CA GLY A 299 30.72 -18.09 19.18
C GLY A 299 29.53 -17.17 19.48
N SER A 300 29.20 -16.20 18.62
CA SER A 300 27.97 -15.42 18.74
C SER A 300 26.74 -16.24 18.28
N PRO A 301 25.56 -16.02 18.88
CA PRO A 301 24.32 -16.64 18.41
C PRO A 301 24.05 -16.31 16.94
N ILE A 302 23.52 -17.26 16.19
CA ILE A 302 23.07 -17.05 14.82
C ILE A 302 21.77 -16.23 14.86
N PRO A 303 21.68 -15.08 14.16
CA PRO A 303 20.57 -14.15 14.36
C PRO A 303 19.26 -14.58 13.68
N LEU A 304 19.33 -15.37 12.60
CA LEU A 304 18.17 -15.82 11.83
C LEU A 304 18.29 -17.31 11.48
N SER A 305 17.15 -17.99 11.38
CA SER A 305 17.09 -19.44 11.11
C SER A 305 17.58 -19.86 9.73
N ASN A 306 17.72 -18.92 8.79
CA ASN A 306 18.23 -19.17 7.44
C ASN A 306 19.73 -18.85 7.31
N LEU A 307 20.42 -18.65 8.43
CA LEU A 307 21.87 -18.47 8.48
C LEU A 307 22.51 -19.70 9.13
N HIS A 308 23.69 -20.07 8.64
CA HIS A 308 24.47 -21.18 9.17
C HIS A 308 25.97 -20.95 8.94
N ILE A 309 26.81 -21.76 9.59
CA ILE A 309 28.26 -21.62 9.51
C ILE A 309 28.80 -22.68 8.54
N GLU A 310 29.51 -22.26 7.50
CA GLU A 310 30.26 -23.14 6.61
C GLU A 310 31.70 -22.64 6.54
N ALA A 311 32.69 -23.54 6.69
CA ALA A 311 34.12 -23.18 6.65
C ALA A 311 34.50 -21.95 7.50
N ASN A 312 33.92 -21.83 8.70
CA ASN A 312 34.12 -20.72 9.64
C ASN A 312 33.63 -19.34 9.13
N GLN A 313 32.72 -19.33 8.15
CA GLN A 313 32.05 -18.14 7.62
C GLN A 313 30.55 -18.26 7.79
N LEU A 314 29.88 -17.10 7.94
CA LEU A 314 28.43 -17.04 8.00
C LEU A 314 27.86 -17.07 6.58
N VAL A 315 26.97 -18.02 6.32
CA VAL A 315 26.31 -18.22 5.03
C VAL A 315 24.80 -18.09 5.23
N LEU A 316 24.15 -17.32 4.36
CA LEU A 316 22.69 -17.19 4.29
C LEU A 316 22.15 -18.10 3.19
N THR A 317 21.09 -18.85 3.49
CA THR A 317 20.28 -19.56 2.49
C THR A 317 19.00 -18.78 2.25
N THR A 318 18.78 -18.30 1.03
CA THR A 318 17.56 -17.53 0.71
C THR A 318 16.32 -18.41 0.87
N ARG A 319 15.26 -17.92 1.50
CA ARG A 319 14.05 -18.70 1.83
C ARG A 319 13.23 -19.07 0.61
N LEU A 320 13.21 -18.24 -0.43
CA LEU A 320 12.42 -18.49 -1.64
C LEU A 320 13.18 -19.33 -2.69
N SER A 321 14.48 -19.09 -2.88
CA SER A 321 15.24 -19.73 -3.97
C SER A 321 16.22 -20.81 -3.52
N GLY A 322 16.49 -20.95 -2.22
CA GLY A 322 17.49 -21.87 -1.69
C GLY A 322 18.95 -21.50 -2.00
N LYS A 323 19.19 -20.36 -2.65
CA LYS A 323 20.54 -19.89 -2.98
C LYS A 323 21.36 -19.63 -1.70
N LYS A 324 22.59 -20.14 -1.69
CA LYS A 324 23.57 -19.86 -0.63
C LYS A 324 24.37 -18.60 -0.95
N LEU A 325 24.52 -17.73 0.05
CA LEU A 325 25.18 -16.44 -0.06
C LEU A 325 26.13 -16.26 1.12
N LEU A 326 27.40 -16.04 0.81
CA LEU A 326 28.39 -15.69 1.83
C LEU A 326 28.10 -14.28 2.37
N VAL A 327 28.04 -14.14 3.69
CA VAL A 327 27.85 -12.83 4.34
C VAL A 327 29.20 -12.10 4.40
N PRO A 328 29.35 -10.94 3.72
CA PRO A 328 30.60 -10.20 3.72
C PRO A 328 30.86 -9.52 5.07
N LYS A 329 32.13 -9.42 5.45
CA LYS A 329 32.58 -8.71 6.66
C LYS A 329 32.95 -7.25 6.35
N PRO A 330 32.70 -6.30 7.27
CA PRO A 330 33.06 -4.90 7.11
C PRO A 330 34.57 -4.71 7.35
N ILE A 331 35.38 -4.89 6.30
CA ILE A 331 36.85 -4.85 6.43
C ILE A 331 37.48 -3.47 6.19
N HIS A 332 36.77 -2.54 5.55
CA HIS A 332 37.31 -1.21 5.24
C HIS A 332 37.58 -0.40 6.54
N PRO A 333 38.71 0.33 6.67
CA PRO A 333 39.06 1.08 7.88
C PRO A 333 37.99 2.08 8.35
N ALA A 334 37.23 2.66 7.41
CA ALA A 334 36.11 3.56 7.69
C ALA A 334 35.08 2.97 8.67
N HIS A 335 34.87 1.66 8.68
CA HIS A 335 33.93 1.04 9.63
C HIS A 335 34.40 1.27 11.08
N ARG A 336 35.69 1.11 11.36
CA ARG A 336 36.25 1.37 12.70
C ARG A 336 36.27 2.87 13.02
N GLN A 337 36.58 3.70 12.03
CA GLN A 337 36.65 5.15 12.20
C GLN A 337 35.28 5.77 12.53
N TYR A 338 34.20 5.27 11.91
CA TYR A 338 32.87 5.89 11.97
C TYR A 338 31.80 5.05 12.69
N GLU A 339 32.10 3.87 13.24
CA GLU A 339 31.12 3.00 13.94
C GLU A 339 30.37 3.70 15.09
N LYS A 340 31.01 4.68 15.75
CA LYS A 340 30.41 5.48 16.82
C LYS A 340 29.76 6.77 16.34
N ILE A 341 29.95 7.13 15.06
CA ILE A 341 29.57 8.43 14.49
C ILE A 341 28.35 8.30 13.60
N ALA A 342 28.25 7.25 12.77
CA ALA A 342 27.21 7.13 11.76
C ALA A 342 26.63 5.72 11.66
N HIS A 343 25.36 5.62 11.27
CA HIS A 343 24.76 4.37 10.83
C HIS A 343 25.30 3.97 9.46
N CYS A 344 25.37 2.66 9.19
CA CYS A 344 25.88 2.14 7.91
C CYS A 344 25.17 2.75 6.70
N THR A 345 23.86 2.98 6.79
CA THR A 345 23.03 3.54 5.72
C THR A 345 23.48 4.93 5.27
N VAL A 346 24.05 5.76 6.15
CA VAL A 346 24.58 7.09 5.79
C VAL A 346 25.59 6.98 4.63
N CYS A 347 26.49 5.99 4.71
CA CYS A 347 27.49 5.76 3.67
C CYS A 347 26.97 4.85 2.54
N HIS A 348 26.10 3.88 2.87
CA HIS A 348 25.78 2.78 1.97
C HIS A 348 24.48 2.93 1.16
N SER A 349 23.52 3.76 1.59
CA SER A 349 22.27 3.96 0.85
C SER A 349 22.54 4.66 -0.48
N GLN A 350 22.20 4.06 -1.62
CA GLN A 350 22.49 4.66 -2.92
C GLN A 350 21.68 5.94 -3.15
N TRP A 351 20.45 5.97 -2.66
CA TRP A 351 19.50 7.08 -2.74
C TRP A 351 18.46 6.93 -1.61
N SER A 352 17.62 7.93 -1.35
CA SER A 352 16.50 7.80 -0.39
C SER A 352 15.35 8.72 -0.73
N PHE A 353 14.12 8.34 -0.41
CA PHE A 353 12.95 9.20 -0.63
C PHE A 353 13.07 10.56 0.09
N ASN A 354 12.92 11.65 -0.68
CA ASN A 354 12.87 13.01 -0.17
C ASN A 354 11.64 13.72 -0.77
N ASP A 355 10.47 13.41 -0.21
CA ASP A 355 9.17 13.97 -0.59
C ASP A 355 8.82 15.17 0.32
N GLN A 356 9.21 16.38 -0.04
CA GLN A 356 9.01 17.59 0.76
C GLN A 356 7.67 18.26 0.46
N GLY A 357 7.05 18.83 1.50
CA GLY A 357 5.78 19.54 1.42
C GLY A 357 4.65 18.65 0.90
N THR A 358 4.23 17.65 1.67
CA THR A 358 3.06 16.84 1.30
C THR A 358 1.79 17.63 1.59
N HIS A 359 1.21 18.24 0.56
CA HIS A 359 -0.02 19.02 0.67
C HIS A 359 -1.25 18.12 0.51
N LEU A 360 -2.19 18.22 1.45
CA LEU A 360 -3.39 17.40 1.51
C LEU A 360 -4.61 18.29 1.67
N LEU A 361 -5.50 18.26 0.68
CA LEU A 361 -6.72 19.06 0.65
C LEU A 361 -7.95 18.19 0.79
N ARG A 362 -8.75 18.44 1.83
CA ARG A 362 -10.09 17.89 1.96
C ARG A 362 -11.12 18.80 1.29
N THR A 363 -11.89 18.29 0.34
CA THR A 363 -12.94 19.07 -0.34
C THR A 363 -14.11 18.19 -0.78
N GLY A 364 -15.33 18.72 -0.70
CA GLY A 364 -16.53 18.14 -1.31
C GLY A 364 -16.81 18.61 -2.73
N GLN A 365 -16.06 19.60 -3.23
CA GLN A 365 -16.27 20.24 -4.53
C GLN A 365 -14.89 20.47 -5.19
N PRO A 366 -14.21 19.41 -5.68
CA PRO A 366 -12.94 19.57 -6.38
C PRO A 366 -13.14 20.36 -7.68
N ASP A 367 -12.23 21.31 -7.94
CA ASP A 367 -12.22 22.04 -9.21
C ASP A 367 -11.72 21.13 -10.34
N ALA A 368 -12.60 20.73 -11.25
CA ALA A 368 -12.27 19.77 -12.29
C ALA A 368 -11.15 20.25 -13.22
N GLU A 369 -11.10 21.55 -13.53
CA GLU A 369 -10.07 22.11 -14.42
C GLU A 369 -8.70 22.04 -13.76
N VAL A 370 -8.60 22.51 -12.50
CA VAL A 370 -7.34 22.51 -11.73
C VAL A 370 -6.83 21.09 -11.52
N TRP A 371 -7.72 20.14 -11.21
CA TRP A 371 -7.34 18.77 -10.85
C TRP A 371 -7.23 17.81 -12.04
N SER A 372 -7.62 18.23 -13.25
CA SER A 372 -7.56 17.42 -14.48
C SER A 372 -6.17 16.86 -14.80
N ARG A 373 -5.10 17.57 -14.39
CA ARG A 373 -3.70 17.13 -14.58
C ARG A 373 -3.15 16.31 -13.42
N PHE A 374 -3.89 16.22 -12.31
CA PHE A 374 -3.50 15.60 -11.04
C PHE A 374 -4.48 14.48 -10.60
N THR A 375 -5.24 13.92 -11.55
CA THR A 375 -6.18 12.82 -11.27
C THR A 375 -5.47 11.60 -10.71
N VAL A 376 -4.25 11.35 -11.19
CA VAL A 376 -3.37 10.27 -10.73
C VAL A 376 -2.56 10.71 -9.52
N GLN A 377 -2.99 10.24 -8.35
CA GLN A 377 -2.38 10.60 -7.06
C GLN A 377 -2.37 9.40 -6.10
N GLY A 378 -2.16 8.21 -6.66
CA GLY A 378 -2.03 6.96 -5.93
C GLY A 378 -3.31 6.47 -5.26
N SER A 379 -4.49 7.02 -5.54
CA SER A 379 -5.78 6.55 -4.98
C SER A 379 -6.79 6.33 -6.09
N ARG A 380 -7.25 5.08 -6.25
CA ARG A 380 -8.13 4.72 -7.36
C ARG A 380 -9.50 5.41 -7.25
N GLU A 381 -10.06 5.47 -6.03
CA GLU A 381 -11.32 6.16 -5.77
C GLU A 381 -11.26 7.65 -6.13
N VAL A 382 -10.12 8.31 -5.87
CA VAL A 382 -9.94 9.73 -6.22
C VAL A 382 -9.75 9.89 -7.73
N GLU A 383 -8.94 9.04 -8.36
CA GLU A 383 -8.72 9.05 -9.81
C GLU A 383 -10.03 8.89 -10.58
N GLU A 384 -10.85 7.89 -10.22
CA GLU A 384 -12.11 7.62 -10.93
C GLU A 384 -13.09 8.78 -10.87
N GLN A 385 -13.14 9.50 -9.73
CA GLN A 385 -14.04 10.64 -9.53
C GLN A 385 -13.57 11.91 -10.22
N LEU A 386 -12.25 12.11 -10.33
CA LEU A 386 -11.71 13.26 -11.07
C LEU A 386 -11.72 13.01 -12.58
N ASP A 387 -11.50 11.77 -13.04
CA ASP A 387 -11.58 11.40 -14.45
C ASP A 387 -13.03 11.37 -14.95
N ASN A 388 -13.99 10.98 -14.10
CA ASN A 388 -15.41 10.92 -14.43
C ASN A 388 -16.24 11.56 -13.30
N PRO A 389 -16.42 12.89 -13.31
CA PRO A 389 -17.26 13.58 -12.34
C PRO A 389 -18.75 13.32 -12.64
N VAL A 390 -19.21 12.10 -12.37
CA VAL A 390 -20.60 11.65 -12.64
C VAL A 390 -21.54 11.96 -11.47
N ALA A 391 -21.00 12.21 -10.27
CA ALA A 391 -21.76 12.48 -9.06
C ALA A 391 -21.64 13.95 -8.63
N ASP A 392 -22.76 14.56 -8.20
CA ASP A 392 -22.78 15.92 -7.59
C ASP A 392 -21.96 15.98 -6.29
N VAL A 393 -21.70 14.84 -5.66
CA VAL A 393 -20.98 14.75 -4.39
C VAL A 393 -19.94 13.62 -4.45
N PRO A 394 -18.66 13.91 -4.20
CA PRO A 394 -17.63 12.90 -4.21
C PRO A 394 -17.75 11.94 -3.03
N VAL A 395 -17.35 10.68 -3.23
CA VAL A 395 -17.43 9.61 -2.25
C VAL A 395 -16.06 8.97 -2.00
N LEU A 396 -15.50 9.16 -0.80
CA LEU A 396 -14.30 8.43 -0.37
C LEU A 396 -14.64 7.54 0.82
N LYS A 397 -14.37 6.24 0.70
CA LYS A 397 -14.70 5.26 1.75
C LYS A 397 -13.72 5.33 2.90
N ASP A 398 -14.26 5.20 4.09
CA ASP A 398 -13.53 4.87 5.29
C ASP A 398 -12.82 3.50 5.16
N LYS A 399 -11.50 3.44 5.37
CA LYS A 399 -10.71 2.21 5.15
C LYS A 399 -10.73 1.23 6.32
N ILE A 400 -11.45 1.55 7.40
CA ILE A 400 -11.68 0.68 8.55
C ILE A 400 -13.12 0.15 8.51
N THR A 401 -14.12 1.01 8.33
CA THR A 401 -15.55 0.65 8.41
C THR A 401 -16.22 0.46 7.05
N GLY A 402 -15.62 0.95 5.97
CA GLY A 402 -16.21 0.94 4.63
C GLY A 402 -17.25 2.05 4.38
N THR A 403 -17.59 2.85 5.39
CA THR A 403 -18.60 3.90 5.31
C THR A 403 -18.19 5.00 4.31
N PRO A 404 -19.07 5.40 3.37
CA PRO A 404 -18.77 6.49 2.43
C PRO A 404 -18.75 7.87 3.11
N SER A 405 -17.96 8.81 2.59
CA SER A 405 -18.02 10.24 2.96
C SER A 405 -18.11 11.13 1.73
N LYS A 406 -18.82 12.24 1.91
CA LYS A 406 -19.10 13.29 0.92
C LYS A 406 -17.91 14.22 0.65
N SER A 407 -16.70 13.67 0.58
CA SER A 407 -15.46 14.45 0.45
C SER A 407 -14.32 13.62 -0.15
N LEU A 408 -13.48 14.26 -0.95
CA LEU A 408 -12.17 13.73 -1.34
C LEU A 408 -11.08 14.25 -0.42
N TRP A 409 -9.99 13.49 -0.40
CA TRP A 409 -8.68 13.95 0.02
C TRP A 409 -7.77 13.98 -1.19
N LEU A 410 -7.41 15.18 -1.64
CA LEU A 410 -6.51 15.43 -2.76
C LEU A 410 -5.09 15.62 -2.22
N LYS A 411 -4.08 15.27 -3.03
CA LYS A 411 -2.68 15.28 -2.60
C LYS A 411 -1.78 15.89 -3.67
N GLY A 412 -0.83 16.69 -3.22
CA GLY A 412 0.29 17.18 -4.01
C GLY A 412 1.59 17.17 -3.19
N TYR A 413 2.67 17.54 -3.85
CA TYR A 413 3.99 17.68 -3.24
C TYR A 413 4.61 19.01 -3.64
N GLY A 414 5.37 19.63 -2.74
CA GLY A 414 6.20 20.80 -3.06
C GLY A 414 7.44 20.41 -3.86
N LEU A 415 8.16 19.37 -3.41
CA LEU A 415 9.35 18.87 -4.09
C LEU A 415 9.51 17.37 -3.86
N ARG A 416 9.90 16.64 -4.91
CA ARG A 416 10.23 15.21 -4.80
C ARG A 416 11.60 14.93 -5.40
N ARG A 417 12.50 14.38 -4.60
CA ARG A 417 13.87 14.05 -4.97
C ARG A 417 14.33 12.74 -4.33
N TRP A 418 15.44 12.19 -4.79
CA TRP A 418 16.02 10.95 -4.26
C TRP A 418 17.55 10.96 -4.11
N GLU A 419 18.20 11.86 -4.84
CA GLU A 419 19.63 11.89 -5.11
C GLU A 419 20.46 12.14 -3.84
N ASN A 420 19.94 13.03 -2.99
CA ASN A 420 20.62 13.49 -1.78
C ASN A 420 19.84 13.04 -0.54
N PRO A 421 20.25 11.94 0.12
CA PRO A 421 19.70 11.57 1.40
C PRO A 421 19.82 12.69 2.42
N LEU A 422 18.75 12.90 3.19
CA LEU A 422 18.77 13.83 4.31
C LEU A 422 19.46 13.14 5.49
N VAL A 423 20.51 13.75 6.02
CA VAL A 423 21.33 13.23 7.11
C VAL A 423 21.21 14.16 8.30
N GLY A 424 20.93 13.56 9.46
CA GLY A 424 20.80 14.26 10.73
C GLY A 424 21.30 13.43 11.89
N VAL A 425 21.39 14.04 13.07
CA VAL A 425 21.70 13.34 14.32
C VAL A 425 20.43 12.66 14.81
N GLY A 426 20.45 11.32 14.88
CA GLY A 426 19.37 10.51 15.40
C GLY A 426 19.27 10.53 16.93
N PRO A 427 18.23 9.91 17.50
CA PRO A 427 18.04 9.84 18.95
C PRO A 427 19.16 9.14 19.72
N ASP A 428 19.97 8.31 19.05
CA ASP A 428 21.13 7.61 19.61
C ASP A 428 22.44 8.42 19.50
N GLY A 429 22.36 9.69 19.06
CA GLY A 429 23.50 10.58 18.89
C GLY A 429 24.34 10.33 17.64
N LYS A 430 23.97 9.34 16.81
CA LYS A 430 24.68 9.02 15.56
C LYS A 430 24.01 9.67 14.36
N LEU A 431 24.77 9.87 13.29
CA LEU A 431 24.22 10.26 12.01
C LEU A 431 23.33 9.15 11.43
N GLN A 432 22.13 9.53 11.01
CA GLN A 432 21.13 8.67 10.39
C GLN A 432 20.53 9.36 9.17
N ILE A 433 19.94 8.57 8.27
CA ILE A 433 19.13 9.12 7.17
C ILE A 433 17.73 9.44 7.70
N PHE A 434 17.16 10.55 7.24
CA PHE A 434 15.84 11.03 7.61
C PHE A 434 14.92 11.12 6.38
N ARG A 435 13.62 11.09 6.64
CA ARG A 435 12.58 11.42 5.66
C ARG A 435 11.66 12.50 6.18
N PRO A 436 11.17 13.41 5.31
CA PRO A 436 10.14 14.40 5.63
C PRO A 436 8.73 13.77 5.75
N ILE A 437 8.60 12.63 6.43
CA ILE A 437 7.34 11.86 6.45
C ILE A 437 6.19 12.59 7.17
N LEU A 438 6.53 13.54 8.05
CA LEU A 438 5.59 14.41 8.75
C LEU A 438 5.59 15.85 8.21
N ASP A 439 6.24 16.10 7.07
CA ASP A 439 6.07 17.38 6.35
C ASP A 439 4.71 17.41 5.65
N LEU A 440 3.66 17.29 6.45
CA LEU A 440 2.26 17.24 6.06
C LEU A 440 1.66 18.62 6.24
N HIS A 441 0.93 19.07 5.22
CA HIS A 441 0.23 20.35 5.21
C HIS A 441 -1.24 20.11 4.91
N LEU A 442 -2.10 20.32 5.91
CA LEU A 442 -3.52 19.98 5.83
C LEU A 442 -4.36 21.22 5.52
N SER A 443 -5.22 21.12 4.52
CA SER A 443 -6.19 22.15 4.16
C SER A 443 -7.59 21.55 4.03
N MET A 444 -8.61 22.36 4.25
CA MET A 444 -10.00 21.96 4.09
C MET A 444 -10.84 23.09 3.53
N ILE A 445 -11.60 22.75 2.49
CA ILE A 445 -12.62 23.62 1.90
C ILE A 445 -14.00 23.00 2.16
N ALA A 446 -14.87 23.77 2.80
CA ALA A 446 -16.27 23.44 3.02
C ALA A 446 -17.13 23.78 1.78
N PRO A 447 -18.39 23.30 1.70
CA PRO A 447 -19.33 23.72 0.66
C PRO A 447 -19.40 25.25 0.52
N GLY A 448 -19.56 25.74 -0.71
CA GLY A 448 -19.55 27.18 -0.99
C GLY A 448 -18.15 27.81 -1.04
N LYS A 449 -17.11 26.98 -1.25
CA LYS A 449 -15.69 27.39 -1.36
C LYS A 449 -15.12 28.11 -0.12
N LYS A 450 -15.73 27.92 1.05
CA LYS A 450 -15.22 28.48 2.32
C LYS A 450 -14.00 27.70 2.81
N VAL A 451 -12.87 28.38 2.96
CA VAL A 451 -11.66 27.81 3.56
C VAL A 451 -11.86 27.68 5.07
N ILE A 452 -11.69 26.48 5.61
CA ILE A 452 -11.82 26.17 7.05
C ILE A 452 -10.43 25.99 7.68
N PHE A 453 -9.57 25.26 6.98
CA PHE A 453 -8.17 25.09 7.34
C PHE A 453 -7.32 25.44 6.13
N ASP A 454 -6.31 26.27 6.33
CA ASP A 454 -5.36 26.69 5.31
C ASP A 454 -3.95 26.31 5.74
N ASN A 455 -3.34 25.39 4.99
CA ASN A 455 -1.95 24.98 5.13
C ASN A 455 -1.49 24.69 6.58
N VAL A 456 -2.30 23.95 7.33
CA VAL A 456 -1.98 23.56 8.71
C VAL A 456 -0.83 22.55 8.67
N GLY A 457 0.37 23.02 9.00
CA GLY A 457 1.60 22.24 9.00
C GLY A 457 1.99 21.69 10.38
N VAL A 458 2.96 20.78 10.38
CA VAL A 458 3.58 20.27 11.62
C VAL A 458 4.66 21.24 12.11
N GLU A 459 4.51 21.70 13.34
CA GLU A 459 5.46 22.61 14.01
C GLU A 459 5.96 22.04 15.34
N PRO A 460 7.23 22.30 15.71
CA PRO A 460 8.28 22.94 14.91
C PRO A 460 8.74 22.12 13.69
N VAL A 461 9.28 22.79 12.66
CA VAL A 461 9.80 22.19 11.41
C VAL A 461 10.64 20.92 11.63
N ARG A 462 11.48 20.87 12.67
CA ARG A 462 12.29 19.68 12.99
C ARG A 462 11.47 18.40 13.22
N GLN A 463 10.20 18.52 13.65
CA GLN A 463 9.30 17.38 13.86
C GLN A 463 8.80 16.77 12.55
N ARG A 464 8.93 17.48 11.42
CA ARG A 464 8.54 16.99 10.09
C ARG A 464 9.43 15.84 9.61
N TYR A 465 10.65 15.74 10.14
CA TYR A 465 11.65 14.76 9.73
C TYR A 465 11.74 13.61 10.73
N ARG A 466 11.75 12.38 10.21
CA ARG A 466 11.87 11.16 11.02
C ARG A 466 13.03 10.31 10.56
N PRO A 467 13.78 9.68 11.48
CA PRO A 467 14.79 8.70 11.10
C PRO A 467 14.21 7.59 10.24
N TYR A 468 15.01 7.13 9.29
CA TYR A 468 14.62 6.16 8.27
C TYR A 468 15.81 5.27 7.92
N ILE A 469 15.52 4.00 7.64
CA ILE A 469 16.49 3.02 7.16
C ILE A 469 16.13 2.73 5.70
N PRO A 470 16.82 3.36 4.72
CA PRO A 470 16.58 3.08 3.32
C PRO A 470 16.97 1.65 2.96
N HIS A 471 16.11 0.96 2.21
CA HIS A 471 16.42 -0.33 1.60
C HIS A 471 17.01 -0.08 0.21
N THR A 472 18.05 0.72 0.15
CA THR A 472 18.77 1.07 -1.08
C THR A 472 20.27 0.81 -0.89
N VAL A 473 20.62 -0.12 -0.01
CA VAL A 473 21.99 -0.39 0.39
C VAL A 473 22.80 -0.86 -0.82
N GLY A 474 23.98 -0.29 -1.00
CA GLY A 474 24.95 -0.67 -2.02
C GLY A 474 26.38 -0.47 -1.54
N LYS A 475 27.32 -0.53 -2.47
CA LYS A 475 28.70 -0.14 -2.17
C LYS A 475 28.72 1.35 -1.83
N ALA A 476 29.43 1.74 -0.76
CA ALA A 476 29.63 3.15 -0.45
C ALA A 476 30.33 3.83 -1.64
N GLY A 477 29.83 4.99 -2.06
CA GLY A 477 30.44 5.76 -3.15
C GLY A 477 31.79 6.36 -2.76
N ALA A 478 32.59 6.77 -3.74
CA ALA A 478 33.91 7.37 -3.49
C ALA A 478 33.86 8.61 -2.57
N PHE A 479 32.74 9.33 -2.57
CA PHE A 479 32.50 10.53 -1.77
C PHE A 479 31.62 10.28 -0.54
N PHE A 480 31.63 9.06 0.02
CA PHE A 480 30.80 8.74 1.19
C PHE A 480 31.08 9.66 2.39
N SER A 481 32.28 10.21 2.49
CA SER A 481 32.68 11.15 3.55
C SER A 481 31.85 12.44 3.54
N GLU A 482 31.39 12.89 2.38
CA GLU A 482 30.55 14.10 2.29
C GLU A 482 29.17 13.88 2.93
N ARG A 483 28.71 12.62 3.02
CA ARG A 483 27.45 12.27 3.70
C ARG A 483 27.59 12.24 5.22
N LEU A 484 28.80 12.38 5.76
CA LEU A 484 29.03 12.47 7.20
C LEU A 484 28.81 13.89 7.74
N LYS A 485 28.37 14.83 6.90
CA LYS A 485 27.93 16.16 7.29
C LYS A 485 26.39 16.21 7.33
N PRO A 486 25.77 16.58 8.47
CA PRO A 486 24.33 16.80 8.51
C PRO A 486 23.88 17.83 7.49
N ASN A 487 22.76 17.57 6.83
CA ASN A 487 22.13 18.48 5.85
C ASN A 487 20.60 18.56 6.04
N LEU A 488 20.10 18.13 7.21
CA LEU A 488 18.69 18.31 7.56
C LEU A 488 18.32 19.80 7.54
N PRO A 489 17.18 20.18 6.93
CA PRO A 489 16.69 21.54 6.99
C PRO A 489 16.52 21.99 8.45
N THR A 490 17.20 23.08 8.80
CA THR A 490 17.06 23.75 10.10
C THR A 490 15.90 24.74 10.05
N GLU A 491 15.32 25.09 11.20
CA GLU A 491 14.44 26.25 11.28
C GLU A 491 15.20 27.50 10.80
N THR A 492 14.86 28.02 9.63
CA THR A 492 15.12 29.42 9.33
C THR A 492 14.15 30.21 10.18
N LYS A 493 14.64 30.85 11.25
CA LYS A 493 13.86 31.91 11.91
C LYS A 493 13.47 32.92 10.81
N PRO A 494 12.20 33.35 10.76
CA PRO A 494 11.77 34.37 9.81
C PRO A 494 12.59 35.66 9.95
#